data_AF-A0A958L3Y1-F1
#
_entry.id   AF-A0A958L3Y1-F1
#
_cell.length_a   1.000
_cell.length_b   1.000
_cell.length_c   1.000
_cell.angle_alpha   90.00
_cell.angle_beta   90.00
_cell.angle_gamma   90.00
#
_symmetry.space_group_name_H-M   'P 1'
#
loop_
_entity.id
_entity.type
_entity.pdbx_description
1 polymer ?
#
loop_
_entity_poly.entity_id
_entity_poly.type
_entity_poly.pdbx_seq_one_letter_code
_entity_poly.pdbx_strand_id
1 'polypeptide(L)'
;AALGFDMTNLGYLGVDIVFDERLGPLLLEVNVRPGLAIQLANRIGLLNRVLKLQAALPPEGLPLEERLSLSKELFGESKVSQISLHD
;
A
#
# COMPACT_ATOMS: atom_id res chain seq x y z
N ALA A 1 -12.53 5.94 9.42
CA ALA A 1 -11.18 6.04 8.82
C ALA A 1 -11.01 7.24 7.86
N ALA A 2 -11.85 8.29 7.92
CA ALA A 2 -11.79 9.43 6.98
C ALA A 2 -10.95 10.62 7.47
N LEU A 3 -10.66 10.73 8.77
CA LEU A 3 -10.07 11.96 9.35
C LEU A 3 -8.60 12.20 9.01
N GLY A 4 -7.83 11.15 8.70
CA GLY A 4 -6.39 11.29 8.43
C GLY A 4 -6.06 11.78 7.02
N PHE A 5 -6.96 11.61 6.04
CA PHE A 5 -6.73 11.94 4.64
C PHE A 5 -6.80 13.46 4.40
N ASP A 6 -7.78 14.12 5.03
CA ASP A 6 -8.03 15.55 4.87
C ASP A 6 -7.01 16.42 5.62
N MET A 7 -6.39 15.90 6.69
CA MET A 7 -5.47 16.68 7.53
C MET A 7 -4.10 16.94 6.89
N THR A 8 -3.70 16.17 5.88
CA THR A 8 -2.35 16.27 5.30
C THR A 8 -2.30 17.12 4.05
N ASN A 9 -3.45 17.33 3.39
CA ASN A 9 -3.56 17.95 2.07
C ASN A 9 -2.70 17.26 0.98
N LEU A 10 -2.17 16.06 1.24
CA LEU A 10 -1.31 15.31 0.33
C LEU A 10 -2.08 14.34 -0.57
N GLY A 11 -3.36 14.07 -0.26
CA GLY A 11 -4.18 13.12 -1.01
C GLY A 11 -3.76 11.66 -0.84
N TYR A 12 -2.93 11.36 0.17
CA TYR A 12 -2.58 10.00 0.58
C TYR A 12 -2.11 9.97 2.05
N LEU A 13 -2.05 8.76 2.60
CA LEU A 13 -1.66 8.49 3.97
C LEU A 13 -0.82 7.20 4.04
N GLY A 14 0.27 7.23 4.80
CA GLY A 14 0.98 6.01 5.19
C GLY A 14 0.27 5.34 6.36
N VAL A 15 0.17 4.01 6.36
CA VAL A 15 -0.41 3.26 7.48
C VAL A 15 0.48 2.08 7.80
N ASP A 16 0.70 1.85 9.08
CA ASP A 16 1.51 0.74 9.56
C ASP A 16 0.55 -0.34 10.06
N ILE A 17 0.59 -1.48 9.37
CA ILE A 17 -0.30 -2.61 9.62
C ILE A 17 0.56 -3.78 10.06
N VAL A 18 0.14 -4.45 11.14
CA VAL A 18 0.71 -5.73 11.58
C VAL A 18 -0.33 -6.83 11.47
N PHE A 19 0.12 -8.07 11.31
CA PHE A 19 -0.75 -9.23 11.27
C PHE A 19 -0.60 -10.00 12.58
N ASP A 20 -1.67 -10.04 13.35
CA ASP A 20 -1.81 -10.89 14.53
C ASP A 20 -2.49 -12.21 14.13
N GLU A 21 -2.04 -13.32 14.71
CA GLU A 21 -2.53 -14.67 14.38
C GLU A 21 -4.02 -14.86 14.71
N ARG A 22 -4.52 -14.21 15.77
CA ARG A 22 -5.90 -14.40 16.26
C ARG A 22 -6.81 -13.25 15.84
N LEU A 23 -6.29 -12.04 15.84
CA LEU A 23 -7.04 -10.81 15.58
C LEU A 23 -6.96 -10.37 14.12
N GLY A 24 -6.07 -10.96 13.32
CA GLY A 24 -5.90 -10.62 11.92
C GLY A 24 -5.12 -9.30 11.72
N PRO A 25 -5.38 -8.55 10.63
CA PRO A 25 -4.69 -7.28 10.37
C PRO A 25 -5.07 -6.20 11.40
N LEU A 26 -4.08 -5.62 12.05
CA LEU A 26 -4.22 -4.55 13.03
C LEU A 26 -3.50 -3.29 12.57
N LEU A 27 -4.17 -2.14 12.66
CA LEU A 27 -3.59 -0.82 12.41
C LEU A 27 -2.83 -0.36 13.65
N LEU A 28 -1.52 -0.11 13.52
CA LEU A 28 -0.69 0.41 14.61
C LEU A 28 -0.65 1.93 14.61
N GLU A 29 -0.29 2.52 13.47
CA GLU A 29 -0.16 3.96 13.34
C GLU A 29 -0.59 4.49 11.97
N VAL A 30 -0.92 5.77 11.98
CA VAL A 30 -1.35 6.55 10.83
C VAL A 30 -0.27 7.60 10.56
N ASN A 31 0.51 7.38 9.51
CA ASN A 31 1.65 8.19 9.09
C ASN A 31 1.26 9.22 8.03
N VAL A 32 0.95 10.43 8.49
CA VAL A 32 0.56 11.57 7.64
C VAL A 32 1.67 12.09 6.72
N ARG A 33 2.92 11.70 6.96
CA ARG A 33 4.08 11.97 6.10
C ARG A 33 4.95 10.70 6.04
N PRO A 34 4.65 9.76 5.14
CA PRO A 34 5.46 8.55 5.02
C PRO A 34 6.89 8.94 4.67
N GLY A 35 7.83 8.52 5.51
CA GLY A 35 9.21 8.99 5.48
C GLY A 35 10.02 8.48 4.29
N LEU A 36 11.17 9.12 4.05
CA LEU A 36 12.17 8.65 3.08
C LEU A 36 12.77 7.29 3.49
N ALA A 37 12.88 7.03 4.80
CA ALA A 37 13.50 5.81 5.34
C ALA A 37 12.84 4.53 4.83
N ILE A 38 11.50 4.45 4.82
CA ILE A 38 10.78 3.25 4.34
C ILE A 38 10.94 3.06 2.82
N GLN A 39 11.08 4.15 2.07
CA GLN A 39 11.32 4.11 0.62
C GLN A 39 12.73 3.62 0.32
N LEU A 40 13.72 4.07 1.10
CA LEU A 40 15.11 3.59 1.00
C LEU A 40 15.22 2.12 1.40
N ALA A 41 14.57 1.71 2.49
CA ALA A 41 14.56 0.32 2.96
C ALA A 41 14.01 -0.64 1.90
N ASN A 42 12.92 -0.27 1.24
CA ASN A 42 12.33 -1.05 0.16
C ASN A 42 12.98 -0.82 -1.21
N ARG A 43 13.93 0.12 -1.33
CA ARG A 43 14.52 0.59 -2.59
C ARG A 43 13.49 0.95 -3.66
N ILE A 44 12.32 1.40 -3.24
CA ILE A 44 11.23 1.77 -4.13
C ILE A 44 10.62 3.08 -3.66
N GLY A 45 10.70 4.10 -4.51
CA GLY A 45 10.11 5.41 -4.26
C GLY A 45 8.58 5.42 -4.40
N LEU A 46 7.93 6.31 -3.67
CA LEU A 46 6.47 6.42 -3.62
C LEU A 46 5.87 7.14 -4.84
N LEU A 47 6.58 8.11 -5.41
CA LEU A 47 6.07 8.98 -6.48
C LEU A 47 5.51 8.20 -7.68
N ASN A 48 6.28 7.27 -8.23
CA ASN A 48 5.85 6.48 -9.39
C ASN A 48 4.62 5.61 -9.09
N ARG A 49 4.46 5.14 -7.84
CA ARG A 49 3.27 4.38 -7.44
C ARG A 49 2.04 5.26 -7.36
N VAL A 50 2.17 6.46 -6.78
CA VAL A 50 1.09 7.45 -6.70
C VAL A 50 0.64 7.87 -8.10
N LEU A 51 1.56 8.18 -9.00
CA LEU A 51 1.24 8.57 -10.38
C LEU A 51 0.51 7.47 -11.15
N LYS A 52 0.92 6.21 -11.00
CA LYS A 52 0.22 5.05 -11.60
C LYS A 52 -1.22 4.93 -11.08
N LEU A 53 -1.42 5.11 -9.77
CA LEU A 53 -2.76 5.07 -9.17
C LEU A 53 -3.63 6.23 -9.64
N GLN A 54 -3.10 7.45 -9.68
CA GLN A 54 -3.83 8.63 -10.17
C GLN A 54 -4.26 8.48 -11.64
N ALA A 55 -3.44 7.83 -12.47
CA ALA A 55 -3.78 7.57 -13.86
C ALA A 55 -4.83 6.46 -14.03
N ALA A 56 -4.89 5.50 -13.10
CA ALA A 56 -5.76 4.33 -13.20
C ALA A 56 -7.08 4.43 -12.43
N LEU A 57 -7.16 5.28 -11.41
CA LEU A 57 -8.36 5.45 -10.59
C LEU A 57 -9.29 6.54 -11.16
N PRO A 58 -10.60 6.27 -11.28
CA PRO A 58 -11.56 7.31 -11.57
C PRO A 58 -11.78 8.22 -10.33
N PRO A 59 -12.25 9.47 -10.52
CA PRO A 59 -12.48 10.41 -9.41
C PRO A 59 -13.41 9.90 -8.31
N GLU A 60 -14.43 9.14 -8.69
CA GLU A 60 -15.41 8.48 -7.80
C GLU A 60 -14.84 7.27 -7.05
N GLY A 61 -13.63 6.82 -7.42
CA GLY A 61 -13.01 5.61 -6.91
C GLY A 61 -13.61 4.32 -7.49
N LEU A 62 -13.07 3.18 -7.04
CA LEU A 62 -13.52 1.86 -7.47
C LEU A 62 -14.12 1.08 -6.29
N PRO A 63 -15.05 0.13 -6.54
CA PRO A 63 -15.46 -0.85 -5.54
C PRO A 63 -14.29 -1.62 -4.95
N LEU A 64 -14.45 -2.17 -3.74
CA LEU A 64 -13.37 -2.82 -3.00
C LEU A 64 -12.65 -3.91 -3.82
N GLU A 65 -13.40 -4.82 -4.43
CA GLU A 65 -12.83 -5.94 -5.20
C GLU A 65 -12.02 -5.46 -6.42
N GLU A 66 -12.49 -4.42 -7.08
CA GLU A 66 -11.80 -3.81 -8.22
C GLU A 66 -10.53 -3.08 -7.78
N ARG A 67 -10.56 -2.40 -6.62
CA ARG A 67 -9.36 -1.79 -6.03
C ARG A 67 -8.29 -2.82 -5.69
N LEU A 68 -8.70 -3.96 -5.14
CA LEU A 68 -7.78 -5.06 -4.83
C LEU A 68 -7.18 -5.65 -6.09
N SER A 69 -7.99 -5.86 -7.13
CA SER A 69 -7.56 -6.37 -8.43
C SER A 69 -6.56 -5.42 -9.09
N LEU A 70 -6.90 -4.13 -9.15
CA LEU A 70 -6.02 -3.08 -9.70
C LEU A 70 -4.69 -2.99 -8.94
N SER A 71 -4.71 -3.06 -7.61
CA SER A 71 -3.49 -3.02 -6.80
C SER A 71 -2.57 -4.21 -7.10
N LYS A 72 -3.14 -5.42 -7.27
CA LYS A 72 -2.38 -6.63 -7.62
C LYS A 72 -1.79 -6.51 -9.02
N GLU A 73 -2.55 -6.00 -9.98
CA GLU A 73 -2.07 -5.79 -11.35
C GLU A 73 -0.92 -4.78 -11.42
N LEU A 74 -1.07 -3.63 -10.75
CA LEU A 74 -0.09 -2.55 -10.83
C LEU A 74 1.18 -2.80 -10.00
N PHE A 75 1.07 -3.52 -8.88
CA PHE A 75 2.12 -3.61 -7.85
C PHE A 75 2.41 -5.01 -7.32
N GLY A 76 1.63 -6.03 -7.69
CA GLY A 76 1.92 -7.41 -7.31
C GLY A 76 3.18 -7.91 -8.04
N GLU A 77 4.08 -8.58 -7.32
CA GLU A 77 5.23 -9.23 -7.95
C GLU A 77 4.85 -10.63 -8.45
N SER A 78 5.11 -10.88 -9.73
CA SER A 78 4.99 -12.21 -10.33
C SER A 78 6.28 -13.02 -10.10
N LYS A 79 6.55 -13.47 -8.86
CA LYS A 79 7.37 -14.66 -8.56
C LYS A 79 7.58 -14.85 -7.05
N VAL A 80 6.86 -15.81 -6.48
CA VAL A 80 7.49 -16.68 -5.47
C VAL A 80 8.06 -17.85 -6.25
N SER A 81 9.32 -17.76 -6.70
CA SER A 81 10.06 -18.97 -7.04
C SER A 81 10.10 -19.84 -5.79
N GLN A 82 9.57 -21.06 -5.88
CA GLN A 82 9.61 -22.06 -4.82
C GLN A 82 11.00 -22.04 -4.18
N ILE A 83 11.06 -21.72 -2.89
CA ILE A 83 12.23 -22.07 -2.08
C ILE A 83 12.19 -23.61 -2.02
N SER A 84 12.95 -24.26 -2.90
CA SER A 84 13.33 -25.65 -2.69
C SER A 84 14.20 -25.66 -1.45
N LEU A 85 13.61 -26.05 -0.32
CA LEU A 85 14.36 -26.57 0.81
C LEU A 85 15.00 -27.86 0.27
N HIS A 86 16.30 -27.81 -0.02
CA HIS A 86 17.11 -29.02 -0.08
C HIS A 86 17.47 -29.37 1.36
N ASP A 87 17.18 -30.62 1.72
CA ASP A 87 17.53 -31.27 2.99
C ASP A 87 19.05 -31.26 3.27
#